data_AF-A0AA96TMH9-F1
#
_entry.id   AF-A0AA96TMH9-F1
#
_cell.length_a   1.000
_cell.length_b   1.000
_cell.length_c   1.000
_cell.angle_alpha   90.00
_cell.angle_beta   90.00
_cell.angle_gamma   90.00
#
_symmetry.space_group_name_H-M   'P 1'
#
loop_
_entity.id
_entity.type
_entity.pdbx_description
1 polymer ?
#
loop_
_entity_poly.entity_id
_entity_poly.type
_entity_poly.pdbx_seq_one_letter_code
_entity_poly.pdbx_strand_id
1 'polypeptide(L)'
;MDAGPPDPAPRRGRSRVPLVSGSVEDAVARLVAEAERALSALAGPWEMCLDSRPLVRVVRRGISDHFAVVLDADLMVDLLLVVEELVTNAYRHTRSPQVVRVLHRADGLRVEVTDGDPALPVMRGPSEDRLGGRGVLLVSALSHRWGTIIGAGGGKTVWAVLGEAEDHRARRR
;
A
#
# COMPACT_ATOMS: atom_id res chain seq x y z
N MET A 1 -29.97 51.95 63.21
CA MET A 1 -28.95 51.99 62.15
C MET A 1 -28.03 50.82 62.41
N ASP A 2 -28.33 49.67 61.80
CA ASP A 2 -27.51 48.45 61.88
C ASP A 2 -27.37 47.94 60.45
N ALA A 3 -26.18 48.10 59.88
CA ALA A 3 -25.88 47.76 58.50
C ALA A 3 -25.43 46.29 58.47
N GLY A 4 -26.28 45.41 57.95
CA GLY A 4 -25.96 44.00 57.74
C GLY A 4 -24.73 43.79 56.85
N PRO A 5 -24.07 42.61 56.93
CA PRO A 5 -22.81 42.36 56.25
C PRO A 5 -22.97 42.40 54.72
N PRO A 6 -21.92 42.78 53.97
CA PRO A 6 -21.98 42.89 52.52
C PRO A 6 -22.10 41.52 51.84
N ASP A 7 -22.84 41.51 50.72
CA ASP A 7 -23.11 40.35 49.85
C ASP A 7 -21.80 39.78 49.24
N PRO A 8 -21.55 38.46 49.26
CA PRO A 8 -20.33 37.90 48.68
C PRO A 8 -20.25 38.08 47.15
N ALA A 9 -19.07 38.50 46.69
CA ALA A 9 -18.77 38.74 45.28
C ALA A 9 -19.02 37.50 44.37
N PRO A 10 -19.38 37.70 43.09
CA PRO A 10 -19.70 36.61 42.18
C PRO A 10 -18.49 35.70 41.94
N ARG A 11 -18.69 34.40 42.13
CA ARG A 11 -17.67 33.37 41.89
C ARG A 11 -17.32 33.34 40.39
N ARG A 12 -16.10 33.77 40.05
CA ARG A 12 -15.55 33.59 38.69
C ARG A 12 -15.54 32.10 38.36
N GLY A 13 -16.40 31.69 37.42
CA GLY A 13 -16.41 30.34 36.89
C GLY A 13 -15.04 29.98 36.33
N ARG A 14 -14.41 28.94 36.87
CA ARG A 14 -13.22 28.34 36.26
C ARG A 14 -13.66 27.77 34.91
N SER A 15 -13.20 28.40 33.82
CA SER A 15 -13.33 27.84 32.48
C SER A 15 -12.63 26.48 32.45
N ARG A 16 -13.43 25.41 32.31
CA ARG A 16 -12.92 24.05 32.15
C ARG A 16 -12.42 23.93 30.71
N VAL A 17 -11.09 23.87 30.55
CA VAL A 17 -10.48 23.46 29.29
C VAL A 17 -10.97 22.03 28.98
N PRO A 18 -11.46 21.73 27.76
CA PRO A 18 -11.91 20.38 27.43
C PRO A 18 -10.69 19.45 27.45
N LEU A 19 -10.73 18.42 28.30
CA LEU A 19 -9.77 17.32 28.23
C LEU A 19 -10.06 16.54 26.94
N VAL A 20 -9.11 16.54 26.02
CA VAL A 20 -9.16 15.69 24.83
C VAL A 20 -9.12 14.24 25.31
N SER A 21 -10.25 13.55 25.20
CA SER A 21 -10.43 12.15 25.61
C SER A 21 -9.82 11.21 24.56
N GLY A 22 -8.51 10.99 24.61
CA GLY A 22 -7.85 9.91 23.88
C GLY A 22 -6.99 9.09 24.85
N SER A 23 -6.98 7.76 24.71
CA SER A 23 -6.09 6.91 25.51
C SER A 23 -4.63 7.24 25.18
N VAL A 24 -3.73 7.04 26.14
CA VAL A 24 -2.28 7.06 25.88
C VAL A 24 -1.93 6.06 24.78
N GLU A 25 -2.61 4.91 24.73
CA GLU A 25 -2.44 3.90 23.68
C GLU A 25 -2.76 4.45 22.28
N ASP A 26 -3.83 5.23 22.14
CA ASP A 26 -4.19 5.85 20.85
C ASP A 26 -3.14 6.87 20.42
N ALA A 27 -2.57 7.60 21.37
CA ALA A 27 -1.51 8.56 21.10
C ALA A 27 -0.21 7.86 20.65
N VAL A 28 0.15 6.76 21.30
CA VAL A 28 1.29 5.92 20.91
C VAL A 28 1.07 5.33 19.52
N ALA A 29 -0.09 4.73 19.25
CA ALA A 29 -0.41 4.15 17.95
C ALA A 29 -0.31 5.18 16.81
N ARG A 30 -0.82 6.40 17.02
CA ARG A 30 -0.70 7.49 16.03
C ARG A 30 0.74 7.89 15.76
N LEU A 31 1.57 8.02 16.80
CA LEU A 31 2.98 8.37 16.67
C LEU A 31 3.78 7.30 15.92
N VAL A 32 3.52 6.02 16.21
CA VAL A 32 4.13 4.90 15.49
C VAL A 32 3.74 4.94 14.01
N ALA A 33 2.45 5.04 13.70
CA ALA A 33 1.97 5.12 12.32
C ALA A 33 2.49 6.36 11.57
N GLU A 34 2.77 7.46 12.26
CA GLU A 34 3.39 8.65 11.67
C GLU A 34 4.88 8.44 11.38
N ALA A 35 5.63 7.84 12.31
CA ALA A 35 7.04 7.50 12.12
C ALA A 35 7.23 6.49 10.98
N GLU A 36 6.36 5.47 10.89
CA GLU A 36 6.36 4.48 9.80
C GLU A 36 6.08 5.16 8.45
N ARG A 37 5.08 6.06 8.39
CA ARG A 37 4.81 6.86 7.18
C ARG A 37 6.00 7.74 6.79
N ALA A 38 6.69 8.33 7.77
CA ALA A 38 7.87 9.16 7.51
C ALA A 38 9.06 8.31 6.99
N LEU A 39 9.34 7.16 7.60
CA LEU A 39 10.38 6.23 7.17
C LEU A 39 10.09 5.67 5.76
N SER A 40 8.84 5.32 5.53
CA SER A 40 8.30 4.88 4.25
C SER A 40 8.45 5.94 3.15
N ALA A 41 8.18 7.21 3.45
CA ALA A 41 8.41 8.31 2.53
C ALA A 41 9.90 8.52 2.20
N LEU A 42 10.79 8.26 3.16
CA LEU A 42 12.24 8.33 2.96
C LEU A 42 12.78 7.20 2.07
N ALA A 43 12.15 6.02 2.08
CA ALA A 43 12.53 4.94 1.17
C ALA A 43 12.26 5.29 -0.30
N GLY A 44 11.25 6.14 -0.56
CA GLY A 44 10.87 6.51 -1.93
C GLY A 44 10.40 5.33 -2.78
N PRO A 45 9.99 5.59 -4.03
CA PRO A 45 9.64 4.51 -4.95
C PRO A 45 10.88 3.73 -5.36
N TRP A 46 10.74 2.41 -5.47
CA TRP A 46 11.66 1.56 -6.21
C TRP A 46 11.12 1.36 -7.62
N GLU A 47 11.97 1.48 -8.63
CA GLU A 47 11.59 1.30 -10.03
C GLU A 47 12.69 0.59 -10.81
N MET A 48 12.29 -0.27 -11.74
CA MET A 48 13.22 -0.95 -12.64
C MET A 48 12.62 -1.14 -14.03
N CYS A 49 13.39 -0.76 -15.06
CA CYS A 49 13.08 -1.05 -16.45
C CYS A 49 13.34 -2.52 -16.78
N LEU A 50 12.45 -3.12 -17.57
CA LEU A 50 12.45 -4.54 -17.93
C LEU A 50 12.95 -4.81 -19.36
N ASP A 51 13.60 -3.83 -19.98
CA ASP A 51 14.00 -3.78 -21.39
C ASP A 51 14.80 -5.01 -21.89
N SER A 52 15.45 -5.74 -20.98
CA SER A 52 16.28 -6.93 -21.28
C SER A 52 15.73 -8.25 -20.72
N ARG A 53 14.44 -8.31 -20.36
CA ARG A 53 13.84 -9.44 -19.62
C ARG A 53 14.71 -9.92 -18.44
N PRO A 54 14.97 -9.07 -17.43
CA PRO A 54 15.80 -9.48 -16.30
C PRO A 54 15.25 -10.75 -15.64
N LEU A 55 16.17 -11.59 -15.16
CA LEU A 55 15.80 -12.74 -14.35
C LEU A 55 15.00 -12.26 -13.14
N VAL A 56 13.93 -12.97 -12.79
CA VAL A 56 13.04 -12.63 -11.66
C VAL A 56 13.83 -12.39 -10.36
N ARG A 57 14.92 -13.15 -10.13
CA ARG A 57 15.82 -12.96 -8.99
C ARG A 57 16.42 -11.55 -8.87
N VAL A 58 16.63 -10.85 -9.99
CA VAL A 58 17.19 -9.49 -10.01
C VAL A 58 16.14 -8.49 -9.52
N VAL A 59 14.90 -8.62 -10.01
CA VAL A 59 13.75 -7.86 -9.53
C VAL A 59 13.60 -8.06 -8.01
N ARG A 60 13.55 -9.33 -7.59
CA ARG A 60 13.38 -9.73 -6.19
C ARG A 60 14.46 -9.12 -5.29
N ARG A 61 15.73 -9.25 -5.68
CA ARG A 61 16.85 -8.71 -4.91
C ARG A 61 16.82 -7.19 -4.83
N GLY A 62 16.55 -6.49 -5.94
CA GLY A 62 16.44 -5.03 -5.93
C GLY A 62 15.37 -4.54 -4.96
N ILE A 63 14.20 -5.20 -4.93
CA ILE A 63 13.12 -4.89 -3.99
C ILE A 63 13.54 -5.21 -2.56
N SER A 64 14.08 -6.40 -2.31
CA SER A 64 14.52 -6.79 -0.96
C SER A 64 15.57 -5.81 -0.41
N ASP A 65 16.58 -5.45 -1.20
CA ASP A 65 17.63 -4.54 -0.79
C ASP A 65 17.08 -3.13 -0.51
N HIS A 66 16.12 -2.66 -1.31
CA HIS A 66 15.50 -1.33 -1.16
C HIS A 66 14.59 -1.21 0.06
N PHE A 67 13.82 -2.26 0.37
CA PHE A 67 12.78 -2.24 1.40
C PHE A 67 13.15 -2.98 2.70
N ALA A 68 14.38 -3.50 2.81
CA ALA A 68 14.83 -4.37 3.91
C ALA A 68 14.60 -3.84 5.32
N VAL A 69 14.62 -2.51 5.50
CA VAL A 69 14.53 -1.86 6.81
C VAL A 69 13.18 -1.20 7.08
N VAL A 70 12.26 -1.27 6.12
CA VAL A 70 10.99 -0.52 6.13
C VAL A 70 9.78 -1.43 6.12
N LEU A 71 9.88 -2.62 5.51
CA LEU A 71 8.81 -3.61 5.52
C LEU A 71 9.09 -4.69 6.55
N ASP A 72 8.05 -5.16 7.22
CA ASP A 72 8.10 -6.40 7.98
C ASP A 72 8.29 -7.61 7.05
N ALA A 73 8.63 -8.75 7.66
CA ALA A 73 8.97 -9.96 6.92
C ALA A 73 7.79 -10.53 6.12
N ASP A 74 6.57 -10.45 6.67
CA ASP A 74 5.38 -11.05 6.04
C ASP A 74 4.96 -10.22 4.83
N LEU A 75 4.91 -8.89 4.97
CA LEU A 75 4.63 -7.98 3.87
C LEU A 75 5.70 -8.06 2.78
N MET A 76 6.97 -8.26 3.14
CA MET A 76 8.04 -8.50 2.17
C MET A 76 7.81 -9.79 1.37
N VAL A 77 7.39 -10.88 2.01
CA VAL A 77 7.09 -12.14 1.31
C VAL A 77 5.94 -11.95 0.33
N ASP A 78 4.84 -11.33 0.77
CA ASP A 78 3.66 -11.09 -0.05
C ASP A 78 3.98 -10.18 -1.25
N LEU A 79 4.75 -9.11 -1.01
CA LEU A 79 5.22 -8.20 -2.04
C LEU A 79 5.98 -8.95 -3.13
N LEU A 80 6.94 -9.77 -2.74
CA LEU A 80 7.77 -10.49 -3.70
C LEU A 80 6.93 -11.49 -4.50
N LEU A 81 6.01 -12.23 -3.87
CA LEU A 81 5.10 -13.13 -4.57
C LEU A 81 4.21 -12.39 -5.59
N VAL A 82 3.61 -11.28 -5.19
CA VAL A 82 2.77 -10.47 -6.10
C VAL A 82 3.59 -9.93 -7.27
N VAL A 83 4.79 -9.42 -7.01
CA VAL A 83 5.68 -8.91 -8.07
C VAL A 83 6.05 -10.03 -9.04
N GLU A 84 6.41 -11.21 -8.54
CA GLU A 84 6.79 -12.36 -9.37
C GLU A 84 5.65 -12.79 -10.28
N GLU A 85 4.42 -12.89 -9.75
CA GLU A 85 3.25 -13.24 -10.54
C GLU A 85 2.89 -12.16 -11.56
N LEU A 86 2.91 -10.87 -11.18
CA LEU A 86 2.58 -9.78 -12.10
C LEU A 86 3.61 -9.67 -13.23
N VAL A 87 4.91 -9.77 -12.92
CA VAL A 87 5.99 -9.76 -13.91
C VAL A 87 5.91 -10.97 -14.83
N THR A 88 5.68 -12.16 -14.27
CA THR A 88 5.52 -13.39 -15.05
C THR A 88 4.31 -13.32 -15.98
N ASN A 89 3.16 -12.84 -15.48
CA ASN A 89 1.97 -12.64 -16.30
C ASN A 89 2.21 -11.61 -17.40
N ALA A 90 2.94 -10.54 -17.11
CA ALA A 90 3.27 -9.56 -18.13
C ALA A 90 4.16 -10.17 -19.22
N TYR A 91 5.23 -10.92 -18.89
CA TYR A 91 6.03 -11.62 -19.90
C TYR A 91 5.27 -12.69 -20.70
N ARG A 92 4.26 -13.34 -20.09
CA ARG A 92 3.44 -14.36 -20.75
C ARG A 92 2.43 -13.76 -21.71
N HIS A 93 1.84 -12.62 -21.36
CA HIS A 93 0.68 -12.07 -22.07
C HIS A 93 0.99 -10.84 -22.90
N THR A 94 2.17 -10.23 -22.72
CA THR A 94 2.59 -9.03 -23.44
C THR A 94 3.93 -9.28 -24.12
N ARG A 95 4.20 -8.52 -25.18
CA ARG A 95 5.46 -8.67 -25.91
C ARG A 95 6.66 -8.12 -25.12
N SER A 96 6.42 -7.10 -24.29
CA SER A 96 7.42 -6.49 -23.43
C SER A 96 6.78 -5.73 -22.26
N PRO A 97 6.75 -6.27 -21.03
CA PRO A 97 6.65 -5.38 -19.88
C PRO A 97 7.84 -4.42 -19.89
N GLN A 98 7.61 -3.18 -19.48
CA GLN A 98 8.61 -2.12 -19.56
C GLN A 98 9.07 -1.68 -18.18
N VAL A 99 8.18 -1.58 -17.20
CA VAL A 99 8.54 -1.01 -15.90
C VAL A 99 7.85 -1.79 -14.78
N VAL A 100 8.62 -2.14 -13.74
CA VAL A 100 8.09 -2.52 -12.43
C VAL A 100 8.34 -1.36 -11.48
N ARG A 101 7.32 -0.99 -10.73
CA ARG A 101 7.39 0.07 -9.73
C ARG A 101 6.74 -0.37 -8.44
N VAL A 102 7.42 -0.14 -7.33
CA VAL A 102 6.93 -0.40 -5.98
C VAL A 102 7.03 0.88 -5.18
N LEU A 103 5.95 1.33 -4.60
CA LEU A 103 5.94 2.57 -3.85
C LEU A 103 4.90 2.56 -2.74
N HIS A 104 5.20 3.28 -1.67
CA HIS A 104 4.22 3.51 -0.64
C HIS A 104 3.19 4.56 -1.06
N ARG A 105 1.95 4.29 -0.71
CA ARG A 105 0.81 5.19 -0.84
C ARG A 105 0.11 5.27 0.52
N ALA A 106 -0.79 6.24 0.66
CA ALA A 106 -1.56 6.43 1.88
C ALA A 106 -2.43 5.20 2.24
N ASP A 107 -2.70 4.34 1.26
CA ASP A 107 -3.54 3.17 1.33
C ASP A 107 -2.76 1.86 1.22
N GLY A 108 -1.44 1.86 1.47
CA GLY A 108 -0.60 0.67 1.49
C GLY A 108 0.55 0.69 0.47
N LEU A 109 1.20 -0.45 0.32
CA LEU A 109 2.32 -0.63 -0.61
C LEU A 109 1.78 -0.98 -1.99
N ARG A 110 1.98 -0.10 -2.97
CA ARG A 110 1.47 -0.25 -4.33
C ARG A 110 2.56 -0.81 -5.24
N VAL A 111 2.23 -1.93 -5.88
CA VAL A 111 3.01 -2.56 -6.94
C VAL A 111 2.35 -2.25 -8.27
N GLU A 112 3.15 -1.89 -9.26
CA GLU A 112 2.71 -1.62 -10.61
C GLU A 112 3.65 -2.30 -11.61
N VAL A 113 3.06 -2.97 -12.60
CA VAL A 113 3.77 -3.49 -13.76
C VAL A 113 3.14 -2.88 -15.00
N THR A 114 3.92 -2.06 -15.69
CA THR A 114 3.49 -1.38 -16.91
C THR A 114 4.08 -2.09 -18.12
N ASP A 115 3.23 -2.45 -19.06
CA ASP A 115 3.63 -2.84 -20.41
C ASP A 115 3.39 -1.68 -21.38
N GLY A 116 4.19 -1.64 -22.44
CA GLY A 116 4.12 -0.60 -23.48
C GLY A 116 3.20 -0.98 -24.64
N ASP A 117 2.38 -2.03 -24.51
CA ASP A 117 1.59 -2.55 -25.63
C ASP A 117 0.23 -1.81 -25.70
N PRO A 118 -0.11 -1.15 -26.82
CA PRO A 118 -1.41 -0.51 -27.04
C PRO A 118 -2.62 -1.45 -27.10
N ALA A 119 -2.38 -2.76 -27.13
CA ALA A 119 -3.45 -3.74 -27.11
C ALA A 119 -4.20 -3.73 -25.77
N LEU A 120 -5.49 -3.39 -25.82
CA LEU A 120 -6.41 -3.50 -24.68
C LEU A 120 -6.24 -4.88 -24.01
N PRO A 121 -6.17 -4.95 -22.67
CA PRO A 121 -6.16 -6.23 -21.99
C PRO A 121 -7.40 -6.99 -22.41
N VAL A 122 -7.18 -8.15 -23.04
CA VAL A 122 -8.20 -9.17 -23.01
C VAL A 122 -8.25 -9.62 -21.55
N MET A 123 -9.14 -9.02 -20.76
CA MET A 123 -9.61 -9.64 -19.53
C MET A 123 -10.32 -10.92 -19.95
N ARG A 124 -9.55 -11.98 -20.18
CA ARG A 124 -10.10 -13.32 -20.16
C ARG A 124 -10.48 -13.52 -18.69
N GLY A 125 -11.79 -13.56 -18.41
CA GLY A 125 -12.28 -14.15 -17.16
C GLY A 125 -11.59 -15.49 -16.93
N PRO A 126 -11.50 -15.96 -15.67
CA PRO A 126 -10.60 -17.04 -15.25
C PRO A 126 -10.54 -18.12 -16.33
N SER A 127 -9.46 -18.12 -17.12
CA SER A 127 -9.36 -19.06 -18.21
C SER A 127 -9.20 -20.43 -17.58
N GLU A 128 -9.98 -21.40 -18.05
CA GLU A 128 -9.93 -22.81 -17.66
C GLU A 128 -8.59 -23.49 -18.02
N ASP A 129 -7.56 -22.71 -18.37
CA ASP A 129 -6.18 -23.16 -18.29
C ASP A 129 -5.82 -23.31 -16.82
N ARG A 130 -5.88 -24.56 -16.34
CA ARG A 130 -5.66 -25.01 -14.95
C ARG A 130 -4.40 -24.48 -14.23
N LEU A 131 -3.55 -23.72 -14.94
CA LEU A 131 -2.32 -23.06 -14.46
C LEU A 131 -2.36 -21.51 -14.55
N GLY A 132 -3.10 -20.91 -15.50
CA GLY A 132 -3.12 -19.46 -15.74
C GLY A 132 -4.00 -18.69 -14.75
N GLY A 133 -5.08 -19.30 -14.25
CA GLY A 133 -5.96 -18.67 -13.27
C GLY A 133 -5.36 -18.52 -11.87
N ARG A 134 -4.31 -19.28 -11.52
CA ARG A 134 -3.74 -19.32 -10.16
C ARG A 134 -2.99 -18.03 -9.80
N GLY A 135 -2.28 -17.42 -10.74
CA GLY A 135 -1.51 -16.20 -10.48
C GLY A 135 -2.41 -15.02 -10.13
N VAL A 136 -3.52 -14.86 -10.85
CA VAL A 136 -4.52 -13.81 -10.54
C VAL A 136 -5.22 -14.09 -9.21
N LEU A 137 -5.46 -15.37 -8.87
CA LEU A 137 -6.00 -15.74 -7.55
C LEU A 137 -5.01 -15.40 -6.43
N LEU A 138 -3.70 -15.62 -6.61
CA LEU A 138 -2.67 -15.23 -5.65
C LEU A 138 -2.66 -13.72 -5.43
N VAL A 139 -2.60 -12.94 -6.52
CA VAL A 139 -2.64 -11.48 -6.44
C VAL A 139 -3.93 -11.02 -5.75
N SER A 140 -5.08 -11.62 -6.08
CA SER A 140 -6.37 -11.30 -5.46
C SER A 140 -6.43 -11.65 -3.97
N ALA A 141 -5.71 -12.69 -3.54
CA ALA A 141 -5.65 -13.12 -2.15
C ALA A 141 -4.78 -12.15 -1.32
N LEU A 142 -3.60 -11.80 -1.84
CA LEU A 142 -2.58 -11.01 -1.13
C LEU A 142 -2.80 -9.49 -1.21
N SER A 143 -3.57 -9.00 -2.18
CA SER A 143 -3.84 -7.56 -2.36
C SER A 143 -5.26 -7.16 -1.95
N HIS A 144 -5.40 -6.01 -1.26
CA HIS A 144 -6.73 -5.56 -0.81
C HIS A 144 -7.48 -4.87 -1.93
N ARG A 145 -6.74 -4.33 -2.89
CA ARG A 145 -7.21 -3.87 -4.18
C ARG A 145 -6.16 -4.19 -5.23
N TRP A 146 -6.64 -4.55 -6.40
CA TRP A 146 -5.83 -4.67 -7.59
C TRP A 146 -6.70 -4.29 -8.79
N GLY A 147 -6.05 -4.05 -9.92
CA GLY A 147 -6.76 -3.74 -11.13
C GLY A 147 -5.81 -3.40 -12.25
N THR A 148 -6.38 -2.80 -13.28
CA THR A 148 -5.69 -2.42 -14.49
C THR A 148 -6.04 -0.99 -14.86
N ILE A 149 -5.05 -0.20 -15.25
CA ILE A 149 -5.22 1.14 -15.81
C ILE A 149 -4.71 1.10 -17.25
N ILE A 150 -5.49 1.66 -18.18
CA ILE A 150 -5.07 1.86 -19.56
C ILE A 150 -4.56 3.29 -19.70
N GLY A 151 -3.31 3.42 -20.12
CA GLY A 151 -2.69 4.72 -20.42
C GLY A 151 -3.24 5.30 -21.71
N ALA A 152 -3.27 6.63 -21.81
CA ALA A 152 -3.77 7.34 -22.99
C ALA A 152 -2.98 7.02 -24.29
N GLY A 153 -1.72 6.55 -24.16
CA GLY A 153 -0.88 6.09 -25.28
C GLY A 153 -0.99 4.59 -25.58
N GLY A 154 -1.96 3.90 -24.98
CA GLY A 154 -2.24 2.49 -25.23
C GLY A 154 -1.60 1.51 -24.23
N GLY A 155 -0.49 1.86 -23.57
CA GLY A 155 0.14 0.96 -22.58
C GLY A 155 -0.79 0.60 -21.41
N LYS A 156 -0.52 -0.53 -20.76
CA LYS A 156 -1.33 -1.04 -19.65
C LYS A 156 -0.50 -1.14 -18.37
N THR A 157 -1.03 -0.61 -17.28
CA THR A 157 -0.49 -0.81 -15.94
C THR A 157 -1.39 -1.75 -15.16
N VAL A 158 -0.90 -2.95 -14.86
CA VAL A 158 -1.52 -3.83 -13.86
C VAL A 158 -0.96 -3.45 -12.50
N TRP A 159 -1.82 -3.32 -11.51
CA TRP A 159 -1.41 -2.86 -10.18
C TRP A 159 -2.10 -3.65 -9.08
N ALA A 160 -1.43 -3.72 -7.94
CA ALA A 160 -1.92 -4.31 -6.71
C ALA A 160 -1.48 -3.45 -5.53
N VAL A 161 -2.31 -3.37 -4.49
CA VAL A 161 -1.97 -2.68 -3.24
C VAL A 161 -1.98 -3.71 -2.12
N LEU A 162 -0.82 -3.86 -1.47
CA LEU A 162 -0.55 -4.74 -0.34
C LEU A 162 -0.50 -3.94 0.95
N GLY A 163 -0.60 -4.64 2.08
CA GLY A 163 -0.67 -3.97 3.37
C GLY A 163 -1.89 -3.06 3.46
N GLU A 164 -1.74 -1.99 4.21
CA GLU A 164 -2.82 -1.53 5.07
C GLU A 164 -4.01 -0.85 4.37
N ALA A 165 -5.18 -1.42 4.61
CA ALA A 165 -6.44 -0.70 4.66
C ALA A 165 -7.14 -1.01 6.01
N GLU A 166 -6.41 -0.84 7.14
CA GLU A 166 -6.49 -1.56 8.43
C GLU A 166 -6.09 -3.04 8.29
N ASP A 167 -4.82 -3.26 7.93
CA ASP A 167 -4.14 -4.54 7.68
C ASP A 167 -4.87 -5.49 6.74
N HIS A 168 -5.31 -4.90 5.63
CA HIS A 168 -6.13 -5.58 4.65
C HIS A 168 -7.42 -6.09 5.34
N ARG A 169 -8.06 -5.28 6.21
CA ARG A 169 -9.16 -5.51 7.23
C ARG A 169 -9.03 -6.77 8.08
N ALA A 170 -7.80 -7.06 8.50
CA ALA A 170 -7.36 -8.26 9.23
C ALA A 170 -7.35 -9.53 8.36
N ARG A 171 -6.76 -9.49 7.13
CA ARG A 171 -7.19 -10.35 6.03
C ARG A 171 -7.38 -11.79 6.38
N ARG A 172 -8.67 -12.11 6.50
CA ARG A 172 -9.90 -11.28 6.77
C ARG A 172 -10.84 -12.35 7.31
N ARG A 173 -10.47 -12.81 8.51
CA ARG A 173 -11.06 -13.94 9.26
C ARG A 173 -10.93 -15.32 8.62
#